data_AF-A0A3D4NGQ4-F1
#
_entry.id   AF-A0A3D4NGQ4-F1
#
_cell.length_a   1.000
_cell.length_b   1.000
_cell.length_c   1.000
_cell.angle_alpha   90.00
_cell.angle_beta   90.00
_cell.angle_gamma   90.00
#
_symmetry.space_group_name_H-M   'P 1'
#
loop_
_entity.id
_entity.type
_entity.pdbx_description
1 polymer ?
#
loop_
_entity_poly.entity_id
_entity_poly.type
_entity_poly.pdbx_seq_one_letter_code
_entity_poly.pdbx_strand_id
1 'polypeptide(L)' 'MTQPLVVFDNVVKHFGSYLAVERMNLEIYKGEFVAIMG' A
#
# COMPACT_ATOMS: atom_id res chain seq x y z
N MET A 1 -8.72 9.73 -18.38
CA MET A 1 -9.06 9.05 -17.11
C MET A 1 -7.77 8.81 -16.35
N THR A 2 -7.71 9.09 -15.05
CA THR A 2 -6.51 8.97 -14.22
C THR A 2 -6.40 7.55 -13.66
N GLN A 3 -5.53 6.72 -14.22
CA GLN A 3 -5.21 5.41 -13.65
C GLN A 3 -4.11 5.57 -12.57
N PRO A 4 -4.23 4.91 -11.40
CA PRO A 4 -3.17 4.92 -10.40
C PRO A 4 -1.92 4.25 -10.95
N LEU A 5 -0.75 4.78 -10.59
CA LEU A 5 0.56 4.22 -10.96
C LEU A 5 0.98 3.10 -10.01
N VAL A 6 0.54 3.17 -8.76
CA VAL A 6 0.78 2.13 -7.74
C VAL A 6 -0.56 1.78 -7.11
N VAL A 7 -0.83 0.49 -6.96
CA VAL A 7 -2.00 -0.03 -6.26
C VAL A 7 -1.56 -1.13 -5.31
N PHE A 8 -1.83 -0.92 -4.03
CA PHE A 8 -1.88 -1.96 -3.03
C PHE A 8 -3.36 -2.28 -2.78
N ASP A 9 -3.75 -3.52 -3.07
CA ASP A 9 -5.11 -4.02 -2.87
C ASP A 9 -5.08 -5.20 -1.88
N ASN A 10 -5.72 -5.00 -0.73
CA ASN A 10 -5.83 -5.95 0.38
C ASN A 10 -4.50 -6.65 0.73
N VAL A 11 -3.41 -5.88 0.76
CA VAL A 11 -2.05 -6.41 0.97
C VAL A 11 -1.89 -6.87 2.42
N VAL A 12 -1.47 -8.12 2.57
CA VAL A 12 -1.18 -8.75 3.86
C VAL A 12 0.28 -9.20 3.86
N LYS A 13 1.03 -8.87 4.91
CA LYS A 13 2.41 -9.33 5.09
C LYS A 13 2.59 -10.00 6.44
N HIS A 14 3.19 -11.19 6.42
CA HIS A 14 3.63 -11.89 7.61
C HIS A 14 5.17 -11.93 7.70
N PHE A 15 5.68 -11.83 8.92
CA PHE A 15 7.05 -12.14 9.30
C PHE A 15 7.02 -13.36 10.23
N GLY A 16 7.27 -14.55 9.68
CA GLY A 16 6.98 -15.80 10.39
C GLY A 16 5.50 -15.90 10.73
N SER A 17 5.17 -16.11 12.00
CA SER A 17 3.80 -16.13 12.51
C SER A 17 3.23 -14.74 12.83
N TYR A 18 4.02 -13.67 12.73
CA TYR A 18 3.59 -12.31 13.06
C TYR A 18 2.95 -11.63 11.85
N LEU A 19 1.76 -11.06 12.04
CA LEU A 19 1.09 -10.24 11.04
C LEU A 19 1.71 -8.83 11.03
N ALA A 20 2.60 -8.58 10.08
CA ALA A 20 3.37 -7.34 9.96
C ALA A 20 2.64 -6.23 9.18
N VAL A 21 1.76 -6.60 8.23
CA VAL A 21 0.86 -5.66 7.54
C VAL A 21 -0.51 -6.33 7.46
N GLU A 22 -1.52 -5.67 8.00
CA GLU A 22 -2.91 -6.13 7.98
C GLU A 22 -3.72 -5.39 6.91
N ARG A 23 -4.10 -6.10 5.84
CA ARG A 23 -5.09 -5.69 4.83
C ARG A 23 -4.97 -4.24 4.36
N MET A 24 -3.77 -3.84 3.94
CA MET A 24 -3.49 -2.48 3.49
C MET A 24 -4.05 -2.25 2.08
N ASN A 25 -4.72 -1.11 1.91
CA ASN A 25 -5.19 -0.60 0.62
C ASN A 25 -4.63 0.81 0.41
N LEU A 26 -3.92 1.04 -0.69
CA LEU A 26 -3.33 2.35 -1.01
C LEU A 26 -3.17 2.48 -2.52
N GLU A 27 -3.59 3.61 -3.06
CA GLU A 27 -3.39 3.99 -4.45
C GLU A 27 -2.51 5.23 -4.52
N ILE A 28 -1.61 5.28 -5.50
CA ILE A 28 -0.77 6.45 -5.76
C ILE A 28 -0.93 6.83 -7.22
N TYR A 29 -1.40 8.04 -7.47
CA TYR A 29 -1.65 8.59 -8.79
C TYR A 29 -0.45 9.38 -9.30
N LYS A 30 -0.43 9.62 -10.62
CA LYS A 30 0.63 10.38 -11.26
C LYS A 30 0.71 11.81 -10.69
N GLY A 31 1.88 12.17 -10.17
CA GLY A 31 2.14 13.50 -9.59
C GLY A 31 1.94 13.56 -8.07
N GLU A 32 1.44 12.50 -7.44
CA GLU A 32 1.35 12.41 -5.99
C GLU A 32 2.69 12.02 -5.36
N PHE A 33 2.95 12.59 -4.20
CA PHE A 33 4.07 12.23 -3.34
C PHE A 33 3.52 11.68 -2.03
N VAL A 34 3.90 10.44 -1.69
CA VAL A 34 3.44 9.75 -0.48
C VAL A 34 4.64 9.47 0.41
N ALA A 35 4.51 9.80 1.69
CA ALA A 35 5.43 9.42 2.73
C ALA A 35 4.71 8.52 3.74
N ILE A 36 5.34 7.39 4.10
CA ILE A 36 4.86 6.50 5.15
C ILE A 36 5.69 6.81 6.40
N MET A 37 5.03 7.25 7.45
CA MET A 37 5.64 7.55 8.76
C MET A 37 5.31 6.42 9.73
N GLY A 38 6.25 6.11 10.63
CA GLY A 38 6.13 5.06 11.65
C GLY A 38 5.87 5.63 13.05
#